data_AF-A0A0N1PJW1-F1
#
_entry.id   AF-A0A0N1PJW1-F1
#
_cell.length_a   1.000
_cell.length_b   1.000
_cell.length_c   1.000
_cell.angle_alpha   90.00
_cell.angle_beta   90.00
_cell.angle_gamma   90.00
#
_symmetry.space_group_name_H-M   'P 1'
#
loop_
_entity.id
_entity.type
_entity.pdbx_description
1 polymer ?
#
loop_
_entity_poly.entity_id
_entity_poly.type
_entity_poly.pdbx_seq_one_letter_code
_entity_poly.pdbx_strand_id
1 'polypeptide(L)'
;MLRPAQERETLWHGICIRSYTYRSLVLGFGVAQRATCVLQWAAGAHRYTVATPAHQPAANAHHLLHHHLDNYINWHKDLMSFGVVLRETYAPLLALSRLPTLPQLGLHHVRTQMPTPTFTLLAHSWRKIRIIYAGAYSLEVGIRGGNMVTIRDGSYSKFDRTTVVDEFAPALGPQVSSSTTSGSRGGGVRGGAGSAAAPLTVAKLELLCTPSEPPPGAPPGPPLAPLQRFLACVYLKRTLPRFIQQEEFLSLVCMEATSVTFRCESAGLSARVALHPQHMQSLHLQLSVLPEHKEILSPDDLQVMEKFFETRVAIPPYRSSALHGWARAFGAPPVALPSLAALMRADLAPAALAASAPAPPLWQLQWALRIPPAAPQIVPAGHPAVLNAKNKILFFICLTRGDTQLVLPLVYDSQNNSTQLADKRDAQPHLLAVNLHLKRFSEFNQTHSECTLWPAVRDLLTNFTLPQEAPPATAQPPP
;
A
#
# COMPACT_ATOMS: atom_id res chain seq x y z
N MET A 1 -38.07 -27.65 26.61
CA MET A 1 -37.04 -28.49 27.27
C MET A 1 -35.92 -27.60 27.75
N LEU A 2 -35.74 -27.48 29.06
CA LEU A 2 -34.64 -26.73 29.66
C LEU A 2 -33.34 -27.53 29.42
N ARG A 3 -32.34 -26.93 28.76
CA ARG A 3 -31.00 -27.53 28.58
C ARG A 3 -30.42 -27.95 29.94
N PRO A 4 -29.74 -29.12 30.05
CA PRO A 4 -29.13 -29.61 31.29
C PRO A 4 -28.26 -28.55 31.98
N ALA A 5 -28.23 -28.54 33.32
CA ALA A 5 -27.50 -27.53 34.11
C ALA A 5 -26.00 -27.44 33.76
N GLN A 6 -25.36 -28.57 33.46
CA GLN A 6 -23.95 -28.63 33.02
C GLN A 6 -23.70 -27.92 31.68
N GLU A 7 -24.67 -27.93 30.75
CA GLU A 7 -24.56 -27.16 29.50
C GLU A 7 -24.68 -25.66 29.76
N ARG A 8 -25.43 -25.23 30.78
CA ARG A 8 -25.58 -23.80 31.12
C ARG A 8 -24.33 -23.22 31.76
N GLU A 9 -23.69 -23.99 32.63
CA GLU A 9 -22.43 -23.59 33.30
C GLU A 9 -21.26 -23.50 32.32
N THR A 10 -21.20 -24.40 31.33
CA THR A 10 -20.19 -24.35 30.26
C THR A 10 -20.44 -23.20 29.27
N LEU A 11 -21.71 -22.87 28.98
CA LEU A 11 -22.05 -21.75 28.08
C LEU A 11 -21.65 -20.38 28.64
N TRP A 12 -21.79 -20.15 29.94
CA TRP A 12 -21.43 -18.87 30.58
C TRP A 12 -19.96 -18.77 30.99
N HIS A 13 -19.17 -19.83 30.73
CA HIS A 13 -17.75 -19.83 31.05
C HIS A 13 -17.03 -18.64 30.37
N GLY A 14 -16.31 -17.85 31.16
CA GLY A 14 -15.61 -16.65 30.69
C GLY A 14 -16.47 -15.37 30.63
N ILE A 15 -17.70 -15.40 31.13
CA ILE A 15 -18.52 -14.22 31.42
C ILE A 15 -18.80 -14.17 32.94
N CYS A 16 -18.78 -13.00 33.57
CA CYS A 16 -19.19 -12.84 34.97
C CYS A 16 -20.16 -11.68 35.16
N ILE A 17 -20.94 -11.69 36.25
CA ILE A 17 -21.73 -10.53 36.66
C ILE A 17 -20.85 -9.68 37.59
N ARG A 18 -20.51 -8.47 37.17
CA ARG A 18 -19.70 -7.53 37.96
C ARG A 18 -20.54 -6.76 38.96
N SER A 19 -21.74 -6.34 38.55
CA SER A 19 -22.72 -5.70 39.42
C SER A 19 -24.10 -5.77 38.78
N TYR A 20 -25.14 -5.67 39.61
CA TYR A 20 -26.52 -5.59 39.13
C TYR A 20 -27.35 -4.68 40.04
N THR A 21 -28.29 -3.98 39.43
CA THR A 21 -29.34 -3.19 40.09
C THR A 21 -30.64 -3.44 39.32
N TYR A 22 -31.76 -2.93 39.84
CA TYR A 22 -33.04 -2.96 39.11
C TYR A 22 -33.02 -2.22 37.76
N ARG A 23 -32.04 -1.34 37.53
CA ARG A 23 -31.94 -0.51 36.32
C ARG A 23 -30.80 -0.93 35.39
N SER A 24 -29.79 -1.62 35.91
CA SER A 24 -28.56 -1.91 35.18
C SER A 24 -27.96 -3.25 35.57
N LEU A 25 -27.48 -3.99 34.57
CA LEU A 25 -26.69 -5.20 34.75
C LEU A 25 -25.33 -5.01 34.09
N VAL A 26 -24.25 -5.21 34.83
CA VAL A 26 -22.89 -5.10 34.33
C VAL A 26 -22.28 -6.49 34.20
N LEU A 27 -21.95 -6.87 32.97
CA LEU A 27 -21.28 -8.10 32.61
C LEU A 27 -19.79 -7.84 32.40
N GLY A 28 -18.94 -8.70 32.96
CA GLY A 28 -17.52 -8.81 32.65
C GLY A 28 -17.26 -9.94 31.65
N PHE A 29 -16.28 -9.76 30.76
CA PHE A 29 -15.85 -10.77 29.80
C PHE A 29 -14.41 -10.56 29.32
N GLY A 30 -13.90 -11.50 28.51
CA GLY A 30 -12.56 -11.45 27.94
C GLY A 30 -11.46 -11.89 28.92
N VAL A 31 -10.20 -11.73 28.51
CA VAL A 31 -9.03 -12.12 29.33
C VAL A 31 -9.05 -11.34 30.64
N ALA A 32 -8.92 -12.06 31.76
CA ALA A 32 -9.02 -11.52 33.12
C ALA A 32 -10.32 -10.71 33.39
N GLN A 33 -11.38 -10.97 32.62
CA GLN A 33 -12.70 -10.32 32.73
C GLN A 33 -12.67 -8.79 32.59
N ARG A 34 -11.62 -8.21 31.99
CA ARG A 34 -11.39 -6.75 31.96
C ARG A 34 -12.37 -5.99 31.05
N ALA A 35 -12.93 -6.63 30.04
CA ALA A 35 -13.94 -6.00 29.19
C ALA A 35 -15.29 -5.99 29.90
N THR A 36 -16.09 -4.95 29.68
CA THR A 36 -17.38 -4.78 30.34
C THR A 36 -18.48 -4.43 29.36
N CYS A 37 -19.68 -4.92 29.66
CA CYS A 37 -20.91 -4.61 28.96
C CYS A 37 -21.96 -4.24 29.99
N VAL A 38 -22.60 -3.10 29.80
CA VAL A 38 -23.62 -2.55 30.67
C VAL A 38 -24.95 -2.66 29.93
N LEU A 39 -25.84 -3.50 30.43
CA LEU A 39 -27.21 -3.63 29.97
C LEU A 39 -28.10 -2.76 30.86
N GLN A 40 -28.86 -1.85 30.25
CA GLN A 40 -29.78 -0.96 30.96
C GLN A 40 -31.18 -1.03 30.35
N TRP A 41 -32.21 -0.89 31.17
CA TRP A 41 -33.58 -0.75 30.69
C TRP A 41 -33.90 0.73 30.48
N ALA A 42 -34.19 1.11 29.23
CA ALA A 42 -34.63 2.45 28.88
C ALA A 42 -36.17 2.50 28.91
N ALA A 43 -36.73 2.96 30.03
CA ALA A 43 -38.18 3.01 30.24
C ALA A 43 -38.92 3.81 29.14
N GLY A 44 -38.41 4.98 28.75
CA GLY A 44 -39.03 5.83 27.73
C GLY A 44 -39.05 5.21 26.31
N ALA A 45 -38.14 4.28 26.02
CA ALA A 45 -38.06 3.62 24.72
C ALA A 45 -38.55 2.16 24.77
N HIS A 46 -39.01 1.69 25.95
CA HIS A 46 -39.43 0.31 26.22
C HIS A 46 -38.48 -0.76 25.65
N ARG A 47 -37.17 -0.51 25.77
CA ARG A 47 -36.13 -1.39 25.25
C ARG A 47 -34.91 -1.44 26.15
N TYR A 48 -34.16 -2.53 26.03
CA TYR A 48 -32.82 -2.63 26.59
C TYR A 48 -31.82 -1.85 25.73
N THR A 49 -30.83 -1.25 26.38
CA THR A 49 -29.67 -0.60 25.75
C THR A 49 -28.39 -1.24 26.27
N VAL A 50 -27.44 -1.46 25.38
CA VAL A 50 -26.17 -2.13 25.61
C VAL A 50 -25.06 -1.11 25.44
N ALA A 51 -24.37 -0.74 26.51
CA ALA A 51 -23.16 0.06 26.43
C ALA A 51 -21.93 -0.82 26.67
N THR A 52 -20.87 -0.66 25.88
CA THR A 52 -19.57 -1.29 26.13
C THR A 52 -18.58 -0.20 26.47
N PRO A 53 -18.54 0.30 27.72
CA PRO A 53 -17.67 1.40 28.08
C PRO A 53 -16.20 0.95 28.05
N ALA A 54 -15.37 1.71 27.34
CA ALA A 54 -13.93 1.56 27.42
C ALA A 54 -13.40 2.19 28.70
N HIS A 55 -12.80 1.37 29.56
CA HIS A 55 -11.82 1.87 30.52
C HIS A 55 -10.42 2.02 29.88
N GLN A 56 -10.21 1.45 28.68
CA GLN A 56 -9.02 1.61 27.82
C GLN A 56 -9.46 1.47 26.33
N PRO A 57 -8.81 2.14 25.36
CA PRO A 57 -9.23 2.11 23.95
C PRO A 57 -9.24 0.70 23.33
N ALA A 58 -8.36 -0.21 23.77
CA ALA A 58 -8.37 -1.62 23.36
C ALA A 58 -9.57 -2.43 23.89
N ALA A 59 -10.31 -1.91 24.89
CA ALA A 59 -11.49 -2.57 25.46
C ALA A 59 -12.80 -2.24 24.73
N ASN A 60 -12.77 -1.35 23.73
CA ASN A 60 -13.95 -0.92 22.96
C ASN A 60 -14.24 -1.77 21.71
N ALA A 61 -13.73 -3.00 21.65
CA ALA A 61 -13.83 -3.88 20.48
C ALA A 61 -15.28 -4.05 19.96
N HIS A 62 -16.25 -4.07 20.88
CA HIS A 62 -17.68 -4.21 20.58
C HIS A 62 -18.41 -2.94 20.15
N HIS A 63 -17.74 -1.78 20.10
CA HIS A 63 -18.36 -0.56 19.57
C HIS A 63 -18.89 -0.77 18.15
N LEU A 64 -18.15 -1.53 17.32
CA LEU A 64 -18.56 -1.92 15.97
C LEU A 64 -19.89 -2.72 15.95
N LEU A 65 -20.20 -3.45 17.03
CA LEU A 65 -21.39 -4.29 17.14
C LEU A 65 -22.52 -3.69 17.99
N HIS A 66 -22.37 -2.46 18.52
CA HIS A 66 -23.33 -1.87 19.47
C HIS A 66 -24.80 -2.03 19.04
N HIS A 67 -25.13 -1.60 17.82
CA HIS A 67 -26.49 -1.72 17.28
C HIS A 67 -26.96 -3.17 17.13
N HIS A 68 -26.05 -4.08 16.76
CA HIS A 68 -26.37 -5.50 16.63
C HIS A 68 -26.62 -6.16 17.99
N LEU A 69 -25.88 -5.76 19.02
CA LEU A 69 -26.04 -6.24 20.39
C LEU A 69 -27.36 -5.74 21.00
N ASP A 70 -27.68 -4.46 20.82
CA ASP A 70 -28.97 -3.85 21.19
C ASP A 70 -30.13 -4.62 20.58
N ASN A 71 -30.08 -4.84 19.27
CA ASN A 71 -31.14 -5.56 18.56
C ASN A 71 -31.24 -7.02 19.03
N TYR A 72 -30.10 -7.68 19.23
CA TYR A 72 -30.06 -9.08 19.65
C TYR A 72 -30.74 -9.29 21.01
N ILE A 73 -30.42 -8.48 22.03
CA ILE A 73 -31.00 -8.66 23.37
C ILE A 73 -32.49 -8.33 23.41
N ASN A 74 -32.93 -7.31 22.66
CA ASN A 74 -34.34 -6.93 22.60
C ASN A 74 -35.19 -7.95 21.84
N TRP A 75 -34.62 -8.59 20.82
CA TRP A 75 -35.30 -9.63 20.04
C TRP A 75 -35.36 -10.97 20.77
N HIS A 76 -34.20 -11.47 21.21
CA HIS A 76 -34.11 -12.81 21.80
C HIS A 76 -34.48 -12.86 23.28
N LYS A 77 -34.28 -11.76 24.02
CA LYS A 77 -34.52 -11.65 25.48
C LYS A 77 -33.87 -12.78 26.29
N ASP A 78 -32.74 -13.30 25.80
CA ASP A 78 -31.97 -14.37 26.43
C ASP A 78 -30.57 -13.87 26.79
N LEU A 79 -30.35 -13.69 28.09
CA LEU A 79 -29.08 -13.21 28.63
C LEU A 79 -27.97 -14.26 28.48
N MET A 80 -28.31 -15.57 28.50
CA MET A 80 -27.35 -16.67 28.30
C MET A 80 -26.71 -16.59 26.93
N SER A 81 -27.54 -16.59 25.89
CA SER A 81 -27.02 -16.51 24.53
C SER A 81 -26.34 -15.17 24.25
N PHE A 82 -26.79 -14.07 24.87
CA PHE A 82 -26.13 -12.78 24.78
C PHE A 82 -24.70 -12.80 25.35
N GLY A 83 -24.50 -13.42 26.52
CA GLY A 83 -23.16 -13.62 27.10
C GLY A 83 -22.23 -14.40 26.14
N VAL A 84 -22.73 -15.46 25.51
CA VAL A 84 -21.98 -16.21 24.49
C VAL A 84 -21.61 -15.31 23.32
N VAL A 85 -22.53 -14.50 22.80
CA VAL A 85 -22.25 -13.55 21.71
C VAL A 85 -21.12 -12.60 22.09
N LEU A 86 -21.15 -12.01 23.29
CA LEU A 86 -20.08 -11.12 23.78
C LEU A 86 -18.72 -11.83 23.81
N ARG A 87 -18.66 -13.06 24.36
CA ARG A 87 -17.43 -13.86 24.44
C ARG A 87 -16.85 -14.19 23.07
N GLU A 88 -17.67 -14.79 22.20
CA GLU A 88 -17.23 -15.32 20.90
C GLU A 88 -16.81 -14.22 19.94
N THR A 89 -17.36 -13.01 20.09
CA THR A 89 -17.03 -11.87 19.22
C THR A 89 -15.87 -11.03 19.74
N TYR A 90 -15.53 -11.10 21.03
CA TYR A 90 -14.51 -10.25 21.64
C TYR A 90 -13.13 -10.38 20.99
N ALA A 91 -12.59 -11.59 20.93
CA ALA A 91 -11.23 -11.80 20.42
C ALA A 91 -11.11 -11.49 18.91
N PRO A 92 -12.05 -11.92 18.03
CA PRO A 92 -12.06 -11.47 16.63
C PRO A 92 -12.10 -9.95 16.46
N LEU A 93 -12.97 -9.26 17.21
CA LEU A 93 -13.09 -7.80 17.12
C LEU A 93 -11.83 -7.10 17.61
N LEU A 94 -11.20 -7.61 18.66
CA LEU A 94 -9.94 -7.10 19.18
C LEU A 94 -8.82 -7.25 18.15
N ALA A 95 -8.73 -8.39 17.47
CA ALA A 95 -7.78 -8.59 16.38
C ALA A 95 -7.99 -7.57 15.26
N LEU A 96 -9.23 -7.37 14.81
CA LEU A 96 -9.57 -6.42 13.75
C LEU A 96 -9.33 -4.96 14.14
N SER A 97 -9.47 -4.62 15.42
CA SER A 97 -9.22 -3.26 15.93
C SER A 97 -7.76 -2.80 15.79
N ARG A 98 -6.83 -3.72 15.53
CA ARG A 98 -5.41 -3.41 15.28
C ARG A 98 -5.14 -2.83 13.89
N LEU A 99 -6.09 -2.97 12.97
CA LEU A 99 -5.97 -2.41 11.63
C LEU A 99 -6.08 -0.87 11.67
N PRO A 100 -5.20 -0.13 10.98
CA PRO A 100 -5.21 1.33 11.01
C PRO A 100 -6.44 1.89 10.28
N THR A 101 -7.24 2.67 10.99
CA THR A 101 -8.41 3.37 10.43
C THR A 101 -8.12 4.82 10.05
N LEU A 102 -6.90 5.30 10.31
CA LEU A 102 -6.51 6.69 10.05
C LEU A 102 -6.72 7.06 8.57
N PRO A 103 -7.49 8.11 8.27
CA PRO A 103 -7.62 8.64 6.92
C PRO A 103 -6.30 9.15 6.37
N GLN A 104 -6.02 8.83 5.12
CA GLN A 104 -4.83 9.27 4.39
C GLN A 104 -5.21 9.87 3.04
N LEU A 105 -4.48 10.90 2.63
CA LEU A 105 -4.55 11.46 1.28
C LEU A 105 -3.76 10.58 0.29
N GLY A 106 -4.17 10.61 -0.97
CA GLY A 106 -3.49 9.90 -2.07
C GLY A 106 -3.61 8.37 -2.02
N LEU A 107 -4.46 7.81 -1.15
CA LEU A 107 -4.74 6.37 -1.10
C LEU A 107 -5.69 5.95 -2.23
N HIS A 108 -6.67 6.79 -2.57
CA HIS A 108 -7.62 6.55 -3.65
C HIS A 108 -7.12 7.14 -4.97
N HIS A 109 -7.05 6.33 -6.03
CA HIS A 109 -6.47 6.73 -7.32
C HIS A 109 -7.22 7.83 -8.05
N VAL A 110 -8.56 7.89 -7.94
CA VAL A 110 -9.37 8.92 -8.62
C VAL A 110 -9.45 10.22 -7.83
N ARG A 111 -9.39 10.13 -6.50
CA ARG A 111 -9.68 11.25 -5.59
C ARG A 111 -8.51 11.41 -4.62
N THR A 112 -7.35 11.79 -5.17
CA THR A 112 -6.10 11.91 -4.43
C THR A 112 -6.18 12.91 -3.28
N GLN A 113 -7.05 13.92 -3.38
CA GLN A 113 -7.30 14.94 -2.37
C GLN A 113 -8.41 14.57 -1.36
N MET A 114 -9.03 13.40 -1.49
CA MET A 114 -10.05 12.93 -0.55
C MET A 114 -9.40 12.08 0.56
N PRO A 115 -9.51 12.49 1.84
CA PRO A 115 -9.04 11.66 2.94
C PRO A 115 -9.78 10.33 2.94
N THR A 116 -9.04 9.22 2.77
CA THR A 116 -9.62 7.87 2.71
C THR A 116 -9.05 7.03 3.85
N PRO A 117 -9.88 6.43 4.72
CA PRO A 117 -9.40 5.51 5.76
C PRO A 117 -8.68 4.32 5.13
N THR A 118 -7.56 3.92 5.74
CA THR A 118 -6.79 2.76 5.26
C THR A 118 -7.64 1.49 5.38
N PHE A 119 -8.28 1.31 6.53
CA PHE A 119 -9.30 0.28 6.75
C PHE A 119 -10.61 0.89 7.23
N THR A 120 -11.72 0.39 6.71
CA THR A 120 -13.08 0.59 7.24
C THR A 120 -13.65 -0.75 7.65
N LEU A 121 -14.09 -0.88 8.90
CA LEU A 121 -14.76 -2.07 9.41
C LEU A 121 -16.26 -1.83 9.43
N LEU A 122 -17.04 -2.75 8.86
CA LEU A 122 -18.50 -2.70 8.83
C LEU A 122 -19.07 -4.00 9.35
N ALA A 123 -19.88 -3.95 10.40
CA ALA A 123 -20.61 -5.12 10.87
C ALA A 123 -21.93 -5.30 10.10
N HIS A 124 -22.04 -6.37 9.32
CA HIS A 124 -23.31 -6.81 8.72
C HIS A 124 -24.17 -7.56 9.73
N SER A 125 -23.53 -8.30 10.63
CA SER A 125 -24.15 -8.90 11.80
C SER A 125 -23.07 -9.15 12.85
N TRP A 126 -23.47 -9.59 14.04
CA TRP A 126 -22.51 -10.03 15.06
C TRP A 126 -21.63 -11.19 14.62
N ARG A 127 -21.98 -11.91 13.53
CA ARG A 127 -21.16 -13.01 12.96
C ARG A 127 -20.39 -12.62 11.71
N LYS A 128 -20.66 -11.46 11.10
CA LYS A 128 -20.12 -11.10 9.79
C LYS A 128 -19.62 -9.67 9.80
N ILE A 129 -18.31 -9.52 9.67
CA ILE A 129 -17.63 -8.22 9.65
C ILE A 129 -16.95 -8.07 8.30
N ARG A 130 -17.28 -7.01 7.58
CA ARG A 130 -16.63 -6.63 6.33
C ARG A 130 -15.47 -5.69 6.63
N ILE A 131 -14.30 -6.00 6.08
CA ILE A 131 -13.10 -5.19 6.12
C ILE A 131 -12.95 -4.56 4.74
N ILE A 132 -12.90 -3.24 4.66
CA ILE A 132 -12.71 -2.51 3.40
C ILE A 132 -11.35 -1.81 3.45
N TYR A 133 -10.45 -2.16 2.54
CA TYR A 133 -9.16 -1.50 2.36
C TYR A 133 -9.23 -0.44 1.25
N ALA A 134 -8.73 0.76 1.55
CA ALA A 134 -8.65 1.89 0.62
C ALA A 134 -9.98 2.25 -0.09
N GLY A 135 -11.12 1.93 0.54
CA GLY A 135 -12.46 2.13 -0.06
C GLY A 135 -12.77 1.24 -1.27
N ALA A 136 -11.90 0.29 -1.62
CA ALA A 136 -12.03 -0.50 -2.85
C ALA A 136 -12.07 -2.01 -2.60
N TYR A 137 -11.19 -2.55 -1.76
CA TYR A 137 -11.07 -3.99 -1.54
C TYR A 137 -11.86 -4.43 -0.34
N SER A 138 -12.77 -5.37 -0.53
CA SER A 138 -13.63 -5.88 0.54
C SER A 138 -13.26 -7.32 0.87
N LEU A 139 -12.98 -7.61 2.14
CA LEU A 139 -12.94 -8.96 2.71
C LEU A 139 -14.09 -9.12 3.69
N GLU A 140 -14.58 -10.35 3.88
CA GLU A 140 -15.53 -10.67 4.93
C GLU A 140 -14.92 -11.66 5.93
N VAL A 141 -14.97 -11.31 7.20
CA VAL A 141 -14.63 -12.15 8.34
C VAL A 141 -15.92 -12.69 8.96
N GLY A 142 -16.09 -14.00 8.88
CA GLY A 142 -17.17 -14.75 9.50
C GLY A 142 -16.77 -15.35 10.84
N ILE A 143 -17.45 -15.01 11.93
CA ILE A 143 -17.20 -15.55 13.27
C ILE A 143 -17.96 -16.87 13.44
N ARG A 144 -17.22 -17.98 13.59
CA ARG A 144 -17.77 -19.33 13.75
C ARG A 144 -17.96 -19.73 15.21
N GLY A 145 -17.23 -19.08 16.11
CA GLY A 145 -17.17 -19.43 17.52
C GLY A 145 -16.07 -20.46 17.80
N GLY A 146 -15.78 -20.72 19.07
CA GLY A 146 -14.69 -21.62 19.48
C GLY A 146 -13.31 -21.10 19.06
N ASN A 147 -13.11 -19.78 19.08
CA ASN A 147 -11.89 -19.11 18.59
C ASN A 147 -11.55 -19.37 17.11
N MET A 148 -12.58 -19.63 16.29
CA MET A 148 -12.44 -19.79 14.84
C MET A 148 -13.18 -18.70 14.06
N VAL A 149 -12.57 -18.25 12.98
CA VAL A 149 -13.11 -17.32 12.00
C VAL A 149 -12.94 -17.88 10.59
N THR A 150 -13.66 -17.35 9.62
CA THR A 150 -13.46 -17.63 8.19
C THR A 150 -13.20 -16.32 7.47
N ILE A 151 -12.23 -16.27 6.56
CA ILE A 151 -11.97 -15.09 5.73
C ILE A 151 -12.35 -15.43 4.29
N ARG A 152 -13.14 -14.57 3.65
CA ARG A 152 -13.50 -14.69 2.23
C ARG A 152 -13.41 -13.35 1.53
N ASP A 153 -13.30 -13.39 0.21
CA ASP A 153 -13.49 -12.19 -0.59
C ASP A 153 -14.92 -11.65 -0.42
N GLY A 154 -15.03 -10.39 -0.01
CA GLY A 154 -16.29 -9.70 0.24
C GLY A 154 -16.84 -8.99 -0.99
N SER A 155 -16.13 -9.00 -2.13
CA SER A 155 -16.60 -8.49 -3.43
C SER A 155 -17.53 -9.47 -4.17
N TYR A 156 -17.78 -10.64 -3.59
CA TYR A 156 -18.70 -11.65 -4.14
C TYR A 156 -20.13 -11.10 -4.26
N SER A 157 -20.51 -10.68 -5.46
CA SER A 157 -21.90 -10.48 -5.86
C SER A 157 -22.50 -11.84 -6.22
N LYS A 158 -23.72 -12.15 -5.77
CA LYS A 158 -24.46 -13.37 -6.20
C LYS A 158 -24.67 -13.43 -7.73
N PHE A 159 -24.39 -12.34 -8.45
CA PHE A 159 -24.56 -12.21 -9.90
C PHE A 159 -23.24 -12.26 -10.68
N ASP A 160 -22.09 -12.27 -10.02
CA ASP A 160 -20.78 -12.28 -10.68
C ASP A 160 -20.12 -13.66 -10.55
N ARG A 161 -19.85 -14.30 -11.69
CA ARG A 161 -19.32 -15.68 -11.80
C ARG A 161 -17.81 -15.73 -12.01
N THR A 162 -17.10 -14.61 -11.96
CA THR A 162 -15.63 -14.65 -12.02
C THR A 162 -15.08 -15.37 -10.80
N THR A 163 -14.32 -16.45 -11.01
CA THR A 163 -13.75 -17.31 -9.97
C THR A 163 -12.94 -16.50 -8.97
N VAL A 164 -13.37 -16.53 -7.71
CA VAL A 164 -12.73 -15.82 -6.60
C VAL A 164 -11.52 -16.60 -6.08
N VAL A 165 -10.46 -15.81 -5.84
CA VAL A 165 -9.24 -16.04 -5.05
C VAL A 165 -9.27 -17.31 -4.18
N ASP A 166 -8.65 -18.37 -4.69
CA ASP A 166 -8.36 -19.63 -3.97
C ASP A 166 -7.13 -19.49 -3.03
N GLU A 167 -6.65 -18.27 -2.78
CA GLU A 167 -5.28 -17.99 -2.31
C GLU A 167 -5.15 -17.63 -0.81
N PHE A 168 -6.22 -17.76 -0.01
CA PHE A 168 -6.11 -17.67 1.46
C PHE A 168 -5.70 -19.00 2.11
N ALA A 169 -4.87 -19.80 1.44
CA ALA A 169 -4.08 -20.81 2.13
C ALA A 169 -2.92 -20.08 2.83
N PRO A 170 -2.78 -20.15 4.17
CA PRO A 170 -1.54 -19.69 4.80
C PRO A 170 -0.39 -20.44 4.11
N ALA A 171 0.67 -19.71 3.73
CA ALA A 171 1.92 -20.31 3.32
C ALA A 171 2.22 -21.48 4.26
N LEU A 172 2.36 -22.68 3.70
CA LEU A 172 2.85 -23.84 4.42
C LEU A 172 4.09 -23.37 5.19
N GLY A 173 3.98 -23.37 6.52
CA GLY A 173 5.09 -23.03 7.38
C GLY A 173 6.29 -23.93 7.06
N PRO A 174 7.51 -23.55 7.51
CA PRO A 174 8.68 -24.38 7.34
C PRO A 174 8.36 -25.80 7.81
N GLN A 175 8.59 -26.78 6.93
CA GLN A 175 8.41 -28.20 7.18
C GLN A 175 9.23 -28.60 8.40
N VAL A 176 8.59 -28.65 9.57
CA VAL A 176 9.07 -29.44 10.69
C VAL A 176 8.48 -30.82 10.47
N SER A 177 9.34 -31.74 10.05
CA SER A 177 9.08 -33.15 9.90
C SER A 177 8.51 -33.73 11.20
N SER A 178 7.24 -34.11 11.17
CA SER A 178 6.69 -35.10 12.09
C SER A 178 5.83 -36.07 11.30
N SER A 179 6.37 -37.27 11.11
CA SER A 179 5.74 -38.46 10.57
C SER A 179 4.51 -38.89 11.38
N THR A 180 3.74 -39.80 10.76
CA THR A 180 2.68 -40.68 11.29
C THR A 180 1.31 -40.06 11.59
N THR A 181 0.33 -40.29 10.70
CA THR A 181 -0.69 -41.34 10.89
C THR A 181 -1.63 -41.48 9.70
N SER A 182 -2.16 -42.69 9.58
CA SER A 182 -2.80 -43.38 8.47
C SER A 182 -4.28 -43.09 8.24
N GLY A 183 -4.70 -43.14 6.97
CA GLY A 183 -5.86 -43.94 6.51
C GLY A 183 -7.26 -43.29 6.51
N SER A 184 -7.80 -43.05 5.32
CA SER A 184 -9.14 -43.50 4.89
C SER A 184 -9.53 -42.86 3.54
N ARG A 185 -9.73 -43.70 2.52
CA ARG A 185 -10.36 -43.37 1.23
C ARG A 185 -11.85 -43.70 1.32
N GLY A 186 -12.72 -42.83 0.80
CA GLY A 186 -14.03 -43.24 0.31
C GLY A 186 -15.09 -42.15 0.23
N GLY A 187 -15.68 -41.99 -0.97
CA GLY A 187 -17.06 -41.50 -1.13
C GLY A 187 -17.24 -40.12 -1.74
N GLY A 188 -17.35 -40.06 -3.08
CA GLY A 188 -17.77 -38.86 -3.78
C GLY A 188 -19.25 -38.55 -3.56
N VAL A 189 -19.54 -37.27 -3.32
CA VAL A 189 -20.88 -36.69 -3.51
C VAL A 189 -20.70 -35.38 -4.28
N ARG A 190 -21.19 -35.36 -5.52
CA ARG A 190 -21.40 -34.15 -6.31
C ARG A 190 -22.53 -33.34 -5.68
N GLY A 191 -22.21 -32.16 -5.17
CA GLY A 191 -23.15 -31.13 -4.77
C GLY A 191 -22.46 -29.78 -4.89
N GLY A 192 -22.99 -28.89 -5.73
CA GLY A 192 -22.41 -27.57 -5.97
C GLY A 192 -22.30 -26.77 -4.66
N ALA A 193 -21.07 -26.52 -4.24
CA ALA A 193 -20.75 -25.70 -3.08
C ALA A 193 -19.92 -24.52 -3.57
N GLY A 194 -20.45 -23.31 -3.43
CA GLY A 194 -19.64 -22.10 -3.49
C GLY A 194 -18.47 -22.26 -2.51
N SER A 195 -17.26 -21.94 -2.98
CA SER A 195 -15.99 -22.10 -2.27
C SER A 195 -16.14 -21.84 -0.76
N ALA A 196 -16.05 -22.91 0.03
CA ALA A 196 -16.17 -22.84 1.48
C ALA A 196 -14.85 -22.30 2.04
N ALA A 197 -14.85 -21.03 2.46
CA ALA A 197 -13.70 -20.39 3.09
C ALA A 197 -13.17 -21.23 4.25
N ALA A 198 -11.88 -21.60 4.19
CA ALA A 198 -11.23 -22.41 5.20
C ALA A 198 -11.26 -21.70 6.58
N PRO A 199 -11.56 -22.44 7.66
CA PRO A 199 -11.57 -21.86 8.99
C PRO A 199 -10.14 -21.58 9.49
N LEU A 200 -9.95 -20.41 10.10
CA LEU A 200 -8.71 -19.88 10.64
C LEU A 200 -8.89 -19.63 12.15
N THR A 201 -7.86 -19.83 12.95
CA THR A 201 -7.89 -19.46 14.38
C THR A 201 -7.86 -17.94 14.56
N VAL A 202 -8.49 -17.45 15.62
CA VAL A 202 -8.45 -16.01 15.97
C VAL A 202 -7.02 -15.53 16.23
N ALA A 203 -6.15 -16.37 16.79
CA ALA A 203 -4.74 -16.05 16.97
C ALA A 203 -4.01 -15.77 15.63
N LYS A 204 -4.33 -16.52 14.56
CA LYS A 204 -3.78 -16.23 13.23
C LYS A 204 -4.36 -14.95 12.64
N LEU A 205 -5.66 -14.67 12.86
CA LEU A 205 -6.25 -13.38 12.47
C LEU A 205 -5.57 -12.20 13.18
N GLU A 206 -5.29 -12.35 14.47
CA GLU A 206 -4.56 -11.37 15.27
C GLU A 206 -3.17 -11.10 14.68
N LEU A 207 -2.40 -12.14 14.36
CA LEU A 207 -1.10 -12.00 13.69
C LEU A 207 -1.21 -11.27 12.34
N LEU A 208 -2.24 -11.57 11.54
CA LEU A 208 -2.47 -10.89 10.26
C LEU A 208 -2.79 -9.40 10.42
N CYS A 209 -3.42 -9.00 11.53
CA CYS A 209 -3.83 -7.63 11.80
C CYS A 209 -2.82 -6.83 12.64
N THR A 210 -1.79 -7.47 13.20
CA THR A 210 -0.82 -6.83 14.07
C THR A 210 0.36 -6.30 13.26
N PRO A 211 0.78 -5.03 13.46
CA PRO A 211 1.97 -4.50 12.82
C PRO A 211 3.20 -5.38 13.07
N SER A 212 3.91 -5.75 12.01
CA SER A 212 5.15 -6.52 12.08
C SER A 212 6.15 -5.97 11.07
N GLU A 213 7.43 -6.27 11.27
CA GLU A 213 8.45 -6.04 10.25
C GLU A 213 8.09 -6.74 8.92
N PRO A 214 8.54 -6.21 7.77
CA PRO A 214 8.43 -6.89 6.49
C PRO A 214 9.03 -8.31 6.55
N PRO A 215 8.44 -9.30 5.86
CA PRO A 215 9.01 -10.65 5.82
C PRO A 215 10.37 -10.67 5.10
N PRO A 216 11.22 -11.69 5.33
CA PRO A 216 12.46 -11.85 4.58
C PRO A 216 12.22 -11.85 3.06
N GLY A 217 13.03 -11.10 2.32
CA GLY A 217 12.88 -10.93 0.87
C GLY A 217 11.94 -9.79 0.44
N ALA A 218 11.15 -9.22 1.35
CA ALA A 218 10.38 -8.01 1.06
C ALA A 218 11.26 -6.75 1.17
N PRO A 219 10.92 -5.66 0.44
CA PRO A 219 11.61 -4.38 0.57
C PRO A 219 11.51 -3.83 2.00
N PRO A 220 12.55 -3.14 2.50
CA PRO A 220 12.55 -2.57 3.84
C PRO A 220 11.46 -1.49 3.95
N GLY A 221 10.85 -1.36 5.12
CA GLY A 221 9.77 -0.39 5.33
C GLY A 221 9.29 -0.37 6.78
N PRO A 222 8.38 0.55 7.13
CA PRO A 222 7.83 0.63 8.47
C PRO A 222 7.04 -0.65 8.82
N PRO A 223 6.90 -0.97 10.12
CA PRO A 223 6.09 -2.10 10.56
C PRO A 223 4.62 -1.86 10.19
N LEU A 224 4.06 -2.80 9.42
CA LEU A 224 2.66 -2.80 8.98
C LEU A 224 2.03 -4.16 9.23
N ALA A 225 0.71 -4.22 9.31
CA ALA A 225 0.01 -5.49 9.42
C ALA A 225 0.24 -6.33 8.15
N PRO A 226 0.51 -7.65 8.24
CA PRO A 226 0.63 -8.52 7.07
C PRO A 226 -0.57 -8.41 6.11
N LEU A 227 -1.79 -8.32 6.67
CA LEU A 227 -3.02 -8.13 5.89
C LEU A 227 -3.01 -6.81 5.11
N GLN A 228 -2.44 -5.75 5.68
CA GLN A 228 -2.32 -4.45 5.02
C GLN A 228 -1.33 -4.51 3.86
N ARG A 229 -0.16 -5.13 4.03
CA ARG A 229 0.81 -5.28 2.94
C ARG A 229 0.24 -6.09 1.77
N PHE A 230 -0.41 -7.22 2.09
CA PHE A 230 -1.08 -8.04 1.08
C PHE A 230 -2.14 -7.25 0.30
N LEU A 231 -3.08 -6.60 1.00
CA LEU A 231 -4.15 -5.84 0.35
C LEU A 231 -3.63 -4.63 -0.41
N ALA A 232 -2.57 -3.99 0.05
CA ALA A 232 -1.91 -2.90 -0.67
C ALA A 232 -1.29 -3.37 -1.98
N CYS A 233 -0.61 -4.52 -1.98
CA CYS A 233 -0.04 -5.11 -3.18
C CYS A 233 -1.14 -5.53 -4.17
N VAL A 234 -2.21 -6.16 -3.69
CA VAL A 234 -3.40 -6.48 -4.50
C VAL A 234 -4.03 -5.21 -5.08
N TYR A 235 -4.13 -4.14 -4.28
CA TYR A 235 -4.67 -2.84 -4.70
C TYR A 235 -3.86 -2.25 -5.85
N LEU A 236 -2.53 -2.17 -5.72
CA LEU A 236 -1.65 -1.67 -6.77
C LEU A 236 -1.74 -2.54 -8.03
N LYS A 237 -1.61 -3.87 -7.89
CA LYS A 237 -1.66 -4.83 -9.01
C LYS A 237 -2.93 -4.70 -9.84
N ARG A 238 -4.09 -4.57 -9.18
CA ARG A 238 -5.39 -4.47 -9.85
C ARG A 238 -5.71 -3.07 -10.37
N THR A 239 -5.02 -2.05 -9.87
CA THR A 239 -5.11 -0.68 -10.43
C THR A 239 -4.26 -0.54 -11.69
N LEU A 240 -3.16 -1.29 -11.80
CA LEU A 240 -2.22 -1.22 -12.92
C LEU A 240 -2.87 -1.38 -14.32
N PRO A 241 -3.75 -2.36 -14.59
CA PRO A 241 -4.43 -2.50 -15.89
C PRO A 241 -5.17 -1.24 -16.34
N ARG A 242 -5.77 -0.51 -15.39
CA ARG A 242 -6.44 0.75 -15.68
C ARG A 242 -5.45 1.81 -16.17
N PHE A 243 -4.26 1.88 -15.57
CA PHE A 243 -3.23 2.80 -16.03
C PHE A 243 -2.67 2.37 -17.38
N ILE A 244 -2.46 1.07 -17.60
CA ILE A 244 -2.05 0.55 -18.92
C ILE A 244 -3.05 0.96 -20.01
N GLN A 245 -4.36 0.84 -19.75
CA GLN A 245 -5.40 1.25 -20.71
C GLN A 245 -5.50 2.76 -20.93
N GLN A 246 -5.00 3.58 -20.00
CA GLN A 246 -5.02 5.04 -20.11
C GLN A 246 -3.82 5.58 -20.89
N GLU A 247 -2.76 4.79 -21.04
CA GLU A 247 -1.51 5.20 -21.67
C GLU A 247 -1.35 4.48 -23.02
N GLU A 248 -1.42 5.22 -24.13
CA GLU A 248 -1.44 4.65 -25.49
C GLU A 248 -0.18 3.84 -25.87
N PHE A 249 0.94 4.11 -25.20
CA PHE A 249 2.22 3.42 -25.42
C PHE A 249 2.36 2.09 -24.65
N LEU A 250 1.39 1.74 -23.81
CA LEU A 250 1.35 0.46 -23.08
C LEU A 250 0.24 -0.43 -23.65
N SER A 251 0.53 -1.73 -23.79
CA SER A 251 -0.48 -2.72 -24.13
C SER A 251 -0.51 -3.86 -23.11
N LEU A 252 -1.71 -4.12 -22.61
CA LEU A 252 -1.96 -5.22 -21.67
C LEU A 252 -1.84 -6.55 -22.41
N VAL A 253 -1.02 -7.47 -21.90
CA VAL A 253 -0.83 -8.79 -22.49
C VAL A 253 -1.73 -9.81 -21.79
N CYS A 254 -1.64 -9.90 -20.47
CA CYS A 254 -2.40 -10.86 -19.69
C CYS A 254 -2.62 -10.36 -18.25
N MET A 255 -3.72 -10.77 -17.64
CA MET A 255 -3.99 -10.59 -16.21
C MET A 255 -4.31 -11.95 -15.59
N GLU A 256 -3.49 -12.35 -14.63
CA GLU A 256 -3.68 -13.57 -13.85
C GLU A 256 -4.14 -13.21 -12.43
N ALA A 257 -4.38 -14.22 -11.58
CA ALA A 257 -4.74 -14.01 -10.18
C ALA A 257 -3.63 -13.25 -9.41
N THR A 258 -2.37 -13.67 -9.59
CA THR A 258 -1.21 -13.13 -8.86
C THR A 258 -0.36 -12.15 -9.66
N SER A 259 -0.55 -12.07 -10.98
CA SER A 259 0.31 -11.28 -11.87
C SER A 259 -0.47 -10.43 -12.88
N VAL A 260 0.20 -9.44 -13.46
CA VAL A 260 -0.22 -8.65 -14.62
C VAL A 260 0.99 -8.50 -15.54
N THR A 261 0.82 -8.86 -16.81
CA THR A 261 1.85 -8.72 -17.84
C THR A 261 1.41 -7.68 -18.86
N PHE A 262 2.30 -6.77 -19.21
CA PHE A 262 2.08 -5.74 -20.23
C PHE A 262 3.38 -5.49 -21.01
N ARG A 263 3.28 -4.83 -22.15
CA ARG A 263 4.42 -4.46 -22.98
C ARG A 263 4.38 -2.98 -23.33
N CYS A 264 5.54 -2.44 -23.61
CA CYS A 264 5.72 -1.12 -24.18
C CYS A 264 6.58 -1.28 -25.43
N GLU A 265 5.96 -1.17 -26.61
CA GLU A 265 6.65 -1.35 -27.89
C GLU A 265 7.72 -0.28 -28.10
N SER A 266 7.39 0.99 -27.82
CA SER A 266 8.33 2.09 -27.95
C SER A 266 9.55 1.95 -27.04
N ALA A 267 9.40 1.39 -25.85
CA ALA A 267 10.51 1.11 -24.96
C ALA A 267 11.22 -0.22 -25.27
N GLY A 268 10.65 -1.05 -26.14
CA GLY A 268 11.15 -2.39 -26.42
C GLY A 268 11.11 -3.33 -25.21
N LEU A 269 10.14 -3.17 -24.31
CA LEU A 269 10.07 -3.91 -23.05
C LEU A 269 8.77 -4.70 -22.89
N SER A 270 8.89 -5.87 -22.29
CA SER A 270 7.81 -6.63 -21.66
C SER A 270 8.01 -6.61 -20.15
N ALA A 271 6.94 -6.36 -19.41
CA ALA A 271 6.95 -6.21 -17.97
C ALA A 271 5.91 -7.13 -17.33
N ARG A 272 6.32 -7.92 -16.34
CA ARG A 272 5.44 -8.74 -15.51
C ARG A 272 5.52 -8.26 -14.06
N VAL A 273 4.41 -7.76 -13.54
CA VAL A 273 4.26 -7.38 -12.14
C VAL A 273 3.50 -8.48 -11.41
N ALA A 274 4.12 -9.10 -10.41
CA ALA A 274 3.55 -10.25 -9.69
C ALA A 274 3.68 -10.13 -8.18
N LEU A 275 2.74 -10.71 -7.43
CA LEU A 275 2.87 -10.90 -5.99
C LEU A 275 4.02 -11.87 -5.69
N HIS A 276 4.79 -11.61 -4.61
CA HIS A 276 5.85 -12.54 -4.21
C HIS A 276 5.24 -13.92 -3.88
N PRO A 277 5.69 -15.02 -4.51
CA PRO A 277 5.02 -16.32 -4.44
C PRO A 277 4.97 -16.93 -3.04
N GLN A 278 5.98 -16.66 -2.21
CA GLN A 278 6.05 -17.23 -0.85
C GLN A 278 5.19 -16.50 0.18
N HIS A 279 5.22 -15.16 0.20
CA HIS A 279 4.63 -14.38 1.30
C HIS A 279 3.52 -13.42 0.87
N MET A 280 3.35 -13.17 -0.44
CA MET A 280 2.27 -12.35 -1.04
C MET A 280 2.16 -10.91 -0.48
N GLN A 281 3.22 -10.40 0.14
CA GLN A 281 3.24 -9.09 0.84
C GLN A 281 4.12 -8.04 0.15
N SER A 282 4.65 -8.35 -1.03
CA SER A 282 5.36 -7.42 -1.93
C SER A 282 4.95 -7.71 -3.38
N LEU A 283 5.21 -6.73 -4.26
CA LEU A 283 5.15 -6.91 -5.70
C LEU A 283 6.57 -6.95 -6.25
N HIS A 284 6.81 -7.86 -7.18
CA HIS A 284 8.04 -7.98 -7.95
C HIS A 284 7.77 -7.57 -9.39
N LEU A 285 8.76 -6.90 -9.98
CA LEU A 285 8.79 -6.60 -11.40
C LEU A 285 9.80 -7.52 -12.07
N GLN A 286 9.41 -8.10 -13.20
CA GLN A 286 10.31 -8.79 -14.11
C GLN A 286 10.24 -8.11 -15.47
N LEU A 287 11.38 -7.66 -15.97
CA LEU A 287 11.53 -7.02 -17.26
C LEU A 287 12.24 -7.96 -18.25
N SER A 288 11.76 -7.97 -19.48
CA SER A 288 12.45 -8.62 -20.59
C SER A 288 12.43 -7.72 -21.82
N VAL A 289 13.55 -7.71 -22.55
CA VAL A 289 13.66 -6.94 -23.80
C VAL A 289 12.93 -7.68 -24.91
N LEU A 290 12.14 -6.96 -25.69
CA LEU A 290 11.48 -7.50 -26.87
C LEU A 290 12.53 -7.87 -27.93
N PRO A 291 12.34 -8.97 -28.69
CA PRO A 291 13.36 -9.47 -29.62
C PRO A 291 13.88 -8.45 -30.65
N GLU A 292 13.04 -7.48 -31.01
CA GLU A 292 13.31 -6.45 -32.02
C GLU A 292 14.16 -5.27 -31.49
N HIS A 293 14.44 -5.22 -30.18
CA HIS A 293 14.98 -4.02 -29.51
C HIS A 293 16.14 -4.31 -28.54
N LYS A 294 16.99 -5.30 -28.85
CA LYS A 294 18.06 -5.80 -27.96
C LYS A 294 19.11 -4.75 -27.50
N GLU A 295 19.15 -3.57 -28.10
CA GLU A 295 20.22 -2.57 -27.87
C GLU A 295 19.81 -1.39 -26.98
N ILE A 296 18.53 -1.26 -26.57
CA ILE A 296 18.05 -0.04 -25.88
C ILE A 296 18.49 0.01 -24.41
N LEU A 297 18.41 -1.11 -23.68
CA LEU A 297 18.72 -1.17 -22.24
C LEU A 297 19.64 -2.36 -21.95
N SER A 298 20.66 -2.12 -21.13
CA SER A 298 21.57 -3.17 -20.68
C SER A 298 20.88 -4.06 -19.62
N PRO A 299 21.35 -5.32 -19.40
CA PRO A 299 20.81 -6.16 -18.33
C PRO A 299 20.96 -5.53 -16.93
N ASP A 300 22.00 -4.72 -16.71
CA ASP A 300 22.17 -3.99 -15.45
C ASP A 300 21.10 -2.90 -15.29
N ASP A 301 20.72 -2.21 -16.36
CA ASP A 301 19.63 -1.23 -16.33
C ASP A 301 18.30 -1.89 -15.99
N LEU A 302 18.01 -3.07 -16.53
CA LEU A 302 16.80 -3.82 -16.20
C LEU A 302 16.75 -4.17 -14.70
N GLN A 303 17.85 -4.68 -14.13
CA GLN A 303 17.92 -5.00 -12.71
C GLN A 303 17.73 -3.76 -11.82
N VAL A 304 18.29 -2.62 -12.23
CA VAL A 304 18.08 -1.35 -11.54
C VAL A 304 16.61 -0.94 -11.58
N MET A 305 15.96 -1.04 -12.74
CA MET A 305 14.54 -0.69 -12.91
C MET A 305 13.63 -1.62 -12.10
N GLU A 306 13.91 -2.92 -12.06
CA GLU A 306 13.22 -3.92 -11.24
C GLU A 306 13.36 -3.58 -9.75
N LYS A 307 14.59 -3.38 -9.27
CA LYS A 307 14.85 -3.00 -7.87
C LYS A 307 14.23 -1.66 -7.51
N PHE A 308 14.23 -0.69 -8.43
CA PHE A 308 13.60 0.60 -8.23
C PHE A 308 12.08 0.46 -8.06
N PHE A 309 11.44 -0.38 -8.87
CA PHE A 309 10.02 -0.67 -8.70
C PHE A 309 9.71 -1.21 -7.29
N GLU A 310 10.46 -2.21 -6.84
CA GLU A 310 10.23 -2.85 -5.55
C GLU A 310 10.45 -1.92 -4.35
N THR A 311 11.48 -1.06 -4.44
CA THR A 311 11.92 -0.25 -3.30
C THR A 311 11.43 1.19 -3.30
N ARG A 312 10.92 1.71 -4.43
CA ARG A 312 10.46 3.10 -4.55
C ARG A 312 9.02 3.24 -5.06
N VAL A 313 8.49 2.24 -5.77
CA VAL A 313 7.14 2.28 -6.36
C VAL A 313 6.16 1.44 -5.54
N ALA A 314 6.43 0.14 -5.40
CA ALA A 314 5.58 -0.85 -4.74
C ALA A 314 5.91 -1.01 -3.25
N ILE A 315 6.08 0.12 -2.56
CA ILE A 315 6.54 0.21 -1.17
C ILE A 315 5.55 1.07 -0.35
N PRO A 316 5.45 0.90 0.99
CA PRO A 316 4.68 1.83 1.82
C PRO A 316 5.01 3.30 1.54
N PRO A 317 4.01 4.20 1.40
CA PRO A 317 2.59 4.00 1.71
C PRO A 317 1.70 3.49 0.55
N TYR A 318 2.25 2.76 -0.43
CA TYR A 318 1.55 2.07 -1.53
C TYR A 318 0.58 2.96 -2.31
N ARG A 319 1.12 3.98 -2.98
CA ARG A 319 0.32 5.02 -3.62
C ARG A 319 0.12 4.70 -5.09
N SER A 320 -1.12 4.58 -5.53
CA SER A 320 -1.44 4.31 -6.93
C SER A 320 -0.91 5.38 -7.89
N SER A 321 -0.84 6.65 -7.46
CA SER A 321 -0.28 7.71 -8.30
C SER A 321 1.23 7.60 -8.47
N ALA A 322 1.95 6.99 -7.52
CA ALA A 322 3.37 6.66 -7.71
C ALA A 322 3.53 5.54 -8.75
N LEU A 323 2.67 4.51 -8.69
CA LEU A 323 2.60 3.45 -9.70
C LEU A 323 2.29 4.02 -11.09
N HIS A 324 1.35 4.96 -11.19
CA HIS A 324 1.03 5.61 -12.46
C HIS A 324 2.18 6.48 -12.97
N GLY A 325 2.85 7.24 -12.09
CA GLY A 325 4.06 8.01 -12.44
C GLY A 325 5.17 7.10 -12.96
N TRP A 326 5.40 5.97 -12.31
CA TRP A 326 6.33 4.94 -12.78
C TRP A 326 5.91 4.37 -14.13
N ALA A 327 4.64 4.00 -14.33
CA ALA A 327 4.16 3.46 -15.60
C ALA A 327 4.36 4.45 -16.76
N ARG A 328 4.22 5.76 -16.50
CA ARG A 328 4.48 6.81 -17.48
C ARG A 328 5.95 6.94 -17.87
N ALA A 329 6.90 6.52 -17.03
CA ALA A 329 8.31 6.54 -17.39
C ALA A 329 8.63 5.64 -18.60
N PHE A 330 7.82 4.59 -18.85
CA PHE A 330 7.97 3.73 -20.04
C PHE A 330 7.64 4.45 -21.36
N GLY A 331 6.81 5.49 -21.30
CA GLY A 331 6.45 6.29 -22.47
C GLY A 331 7.43 7.42 -22.77
N ALA A 332 8.58 7.46 -22.08
CA ALA A 332 9.66 8.37 -22.41
C ALA A 332 10.19 8.09 -23.84
N PRO A 333 10.76 9.10 -24.53
CA PRO A 333 11.47 8.86 -25.79
C PRO A 333 12.53 7.75 -25.60
N PRO A 334 12.71 6.81 -26.54
CA PRO A 334 13.56 5.63 -26.34
C PRO A 334 15.00 5.98 -25.94
N VAL A 335 15.54 7.06 -26.52
CA VAL A 335 16.87 7.61 -26.22
C VAL A 335 17.04 8.04 -24.75
N ALA A 336 15.95 8.34 -24.04
CA ALA A 336 15.97 8.76 -22.64
C ALA A 336 15.97 7.59 -21.65
N LEU A 337 15.62 6.36 -22.08
CA LEU A 337 15.46 5.21 -21.18
C LEU A 337 16.75 4.87 -20.42
N PRO A 338 17.94 4.84 -21.05
CA PRO A 338 19.20 4.63 -20.31
C PRO A 338 19.47 5.72 -19.27
N SER A 339 19.13 6.98 -19.59
CA SER A 339 19.25 8.10 -18.64
C SER A 339 18.27 7.97 -17.47
N LEU A 340 17.05 7.48 -17.70
CA LEU A 340 16.10 7.20 -16.62
C LEU A 340 16.56 6.03 -15.75
N ALA A 341 17.15 4.98 -16.33
CA ALA A 341 17.76 3.90 -15.55
C ALA A 341 18.95 4.41 -14.70
N ALA A 342 19.79 5.29 -15.24
CA ALA A 342 20.85 5.95 -14.49
C ALA A 342 20.30 6.84 -13.36
N LEU A 343 19.21 7.56 -13.59
CA LEU A 343 18.50 8.33 -12.56
C LEU A 343 17.99 7.42 -11.43
N MET A 344 17.37 6.28 -11.77
CA MET A 344 16.94 5.26 -10.79
C MET A 344 18.12 4.70 -10.00
N ARG A 345 19.24 4.40 -10.67
CA ARG A 345 20.48 3.90 -10.04
C ARG A 345 21.01 4.88 -8.99
N ALA A 346 21.04 6.16 -9.33
CA ALA A 346 21.50 7.22 -8.45
C ALA A 346 20.61 7.43 -7.22
N ASP A 347 19.28 7.31 -7.37
CA ASP A 347 18.34 7.35 -6.24
C ASP A 347 18.49 6.10 -5.34
N LEU A 348 18.68 4.92 -5.93
CA LEU A 348 18.84 3.67 -5.15
C LEU A 348 20.13 3.60 -4.35
N ALA A 349 21.23 4.13 -4.89
CA ALA A 349 22.57 3.95 -4.31
C ALA A 349 23.35 5.28 -4.28
N PRO A 350 22.95 6.25 -3.45
CA PRO A 350 23.64 7.55 -3.36
C PRO A 350 25.11 7.40 -2.95
N ALA A 351 25.44 6.39 -2.12
CA ALA A 351 26.81 6.09 -1.74
C ALA A 351 27.68 5.59 -2.92
N ALA A 352 27.10 4.82 -3.86
CA ALA A 352 27.82 4.34 -5.03
C ALA A 352 28.10 5.48 -6.02
N LEU A 353 27.18 6.45 -6.12
CA LEU A 353 27.41 7.68 -6.88
C LEU A 353 28.60 8.48 -6.31
N ALA A 354 28.69 8.58 -4.98
CA ALA A 354 29.82 9.24 -4.32
C ALA A 354 31.17 8.55 -4.56
N ALA A 355 31.18 7.22 -4.70
CA ALA A 355 32.39 6.45 -4.95
C ALA A 355 32.86 6.47 -6.41
N SER A 356 31.97 6.74 -7.36
CA SER A 356 32.26 6.73 -8.79
C SER A 356 32.65 8.10 -9.37
N ALA A 357 32.43 9.17 -8.61
CA ALA A 357 32.73 10.53 -9.03
C ALA A 357 34.07 11.02 -8.45
N PRO A 358 34.81 11.89 -9.17
CA PRO A 358 36.07 12.46 -8.68
C PRO A 358 35.88 13.34 -7.42
N ALA A 359 34.66 13.83 -7.17
CA ALA A 359 34.26 14.54 -5.97
C ALA A 359 32.92 13.99 -5.46
N PRO A 360 32.68 13.95 -4.14
CA PRO A 360 31.40 13.49 -3.60
C PRO A 360 30.27 14.42 -4.05
N PRO A 361 29.06 13.89 -4.33
CA PRO A 361 27.92 14.71 -4.69
C PRO A 361 27.58 15.66 -3.55
N LEU A 362 27.32 16.92 -3.90
CA LEU A 362 26.88 17.96 -2.98
C LEU A 362 25.43 17.73 -2.53
N TRP A 363 24.63 17.08 -3.38
CA TRP A 363 23.20 16.88 -3.18
C TRP A 363 22.84 15.40 -3.17
N GLN A 364 21.96 15.02 -2.25
CA GLN A 364 21.28 13.74 -2.30
C GLN A 364 20.10 13.81 -3.26
N LEU A 365 20.06 12.90 -4.23
CA LEU A 365 18.96 12.78 -5.19
C LEU A 365 17.83 11.90 -4.64
N GLN A 366 16.59 12.33 -4.88
CA GLN A 366 15.41 11.47 -4.85
C GLN A 366 14.55 11.73 -6.08
N TRP A 367 14.17 10.69 -6.82
CA TRP A 367 13.24 10.83 -7.94
C TRP A 367 11.80 10.82 -7.44
N ALA A 368 11.07 11.91 -7.66
CA ALA A 368 9.68 12.02 -7.23
C ALA A 368 8.75 11.37 -8.26
N LEU A 369 8.05 10.31 -7.84
CA LEU A 369 7.00 9.63 -8.64
C LEU A 369 5.62 10.27 -8.47
N ARG A 370 5.48 11.12 -7.44
CA ARG A 370 4.29 11.92 -7.16
C ARG A 370 4.71 13.35 -6.91
N ILE A 371 3.86 14.29 -7.28
CA ILE A 371 4.19 15.71 -7.18
C ILE A 371 4.24 16.12 -5.69
N PRO A 372 5.40 16.57 -5.19
CA PRO A 372 5.52 17.04 -3.81
C PRO A 372 4.63 18.26 -3.54
N PRO A 373 4.11 18.44 -2.31
CA PRO A 373 3.35 19.65 -1.96
C PRO A 373 4.13 20.96 -2.13
N ALA A 374 5.45 20.92 -1.99
CA ALA A 374 6.35 22.04 -2.17
C ALA A 374 6.73 22.31 -3.65
N ALA A 375 6.23 21.50 -4.59
CA ALA A 375 6.52 21.68 -6.00
C ALA A 375 5.81 22.93 -6.58
N PRO A 376 6.38 23.56 -7.63
CA PRO A 376 5.68 24.59 -8.38
C PRO A 376 4.31 24.08 -8.89
N GLN A 377 3.28 24.94 -8.89
CA GLN A 377 1.90 24.59 -9.22
C GLN A 377 1.65 24.40 -10.73
N ILE A 378 2.52 23.63 -11.40
CA ILE A 378 2.32 23.20 -12.79
C ILE A 378 1.21 22.16 -12.87
N VAL A 379 1.20 21.25 -11.89
CA VAL A 379 0.24 20.15 -11.75
C VAL A 379 -0.04 19.96 -10.26
N PRO A 380 -1.27 19.62 -9.85
CA PRO A 380 -1.62 19.54 -8.43
C PRO A 380 -0.80 18.48 -7.66
N ALA A 381 -0.51 18.78 -6.39
CA ALA A 381 0.22 17.86 -5.51
C ALA A 381 -0.45 16.48 -5.40
N GLY A 382 0.36 15.43 -5.27
CA GLY A 382 -0.10 14.05 -5.13
C GLY A 382 -0.50 13.34 -6.44
N HIS A 383 -0.59 14.07 -7.56
CA HIS A 383 -0.71 13.49 -8.90
C HIS A 383 0.59 12.79 -9.35
N PRO A 384 0.55 11.95 -10.39
CA PRO A 384 1.75 11.39 -11.01
C PRO A 384 2.73 12.50 -11.41
N ALA A 385 4.00 12.36 -11.02
CA ALA A 385 5.04 13.35 -11.31
C ALA A 385 5.78 13.11 -12.62
N VAL A 386 5.44 12.07 -13.38
CA VAL A 386 5.97 11.85 -14.72
C VAL A 386 4.87 12.12 -15.73
N LEU A 387 5.14 12.99 -16.70
CA LEU A 387 4.22 13.36 -17.77
C LEU A 387 4.92 13.32 -19.11
N ASN A 388 4.30 12.67 -20.09
CA ASN A 388 4.81 12.59 -21.46
C ASN A 388 4.01 13.52 -22.37
N ALA A 389 4.70 14.20 -23.28
CA ALA A 389 4.11 15.08 -24.27
C ALA A 389 4.89 14.98 -25.58
N LYS A 390 4.48 14.08 -26.48
CA LYS A 390 5.16 13.78 -27.75
C LYS A 390 6.64 13.42 -27.51
N ASN A 391 7.54 14.36 -27.79
CA ASN A 391 8.99 14.21 -27.67
C ASN A 391 9.55 14.75 -26.36
N LYS A 392 8.68 15.09 -25.40
CA LYS A 392 9.06 15.66 -24.12
C LYS A 392 8.63 14.78 -22.96
N ILE A 393 9.48 14.69 -21.96
CA ILE A 393 9.15 14.11 -20.66
C ILE A 393 9.37 15.17 -19.58
N LEU A 394 8.34 15.42 -18.78
CA LEU A 394 8.40 16.20 -17.55
C LEU A 394 8.49 15.23 -16.37
N PHE A 395 9.47 15.45 -15.50
CA PHE A 395 9.66 14.68 -14.28
C PHE A 395 10.14 15.59 -13.15
N PHE A 396 9.99 15.15 -11.90
CA PHE A 396 10.37 15.94 -10.73
C PHE A 396 11.47 15.22 -9.95
N ILE A 397 12.50 15.95 -9.56
CA ILE A 397 13.52 15.46 -8.64
C ILE A 397 13.53 16.31 -7.38
N CYS A 398 13.83 15.68 -6.24
CA CYS A 398 14.10 16.35 -4.98
C CYS A 398 15.60 16.25 -4.70
N LEU A 399 16.24 17.40 -4.50
CA LEU A 399 17.63 17.49 -4.08
C LEU A 399 17.68 17.92 -2.62
N THR A 400 18.39 17.15 -1.79
CA THR A 400 18.52 17.42 -0.35
C THR A 400 19.98 17.62 0.02
N ARG A 401 20.29 18.67 0.77
CA ARG A 401 21.62 18.94 1.34
C ARG A 401 21.47 19.60 2.71
N GLY A 402 21.83 18.88 3.76
CA GLY A 402 21.55 19.30 5.15
C GLY A 402 20.06 19.55 5.32
N ASP A 403 19.70 20.74 5.80
CA ASP A 403 18.30 21.16 5.99
C ASP A 403 17.67 21.76 4.72
N THR A 404 18.42 21.88 3.63
CA THR A 404 17.95 22.48 2.39
C THR A 404 17.36 21.42 1.46
N GLN A 405 16.13 21.65 0.98
CA GLN A 405 15.47 20.82 -0.02
C GLN A 405 15.05 21.65 -1.23
N LEU A 406 15.37 21.16 -2.43
CA LEU A 406 14.97 21.76 -3.70
C LEU A 406 14.08 20.77 -4.46
N VAL A 407 12.90 21.21 -4.87
CA VAL A 407 12.00 20.43 -5.73
C VAL A 407 12.07 20.99 -7.15
N LEU A 408 12.65 20.22 -8.07
CA LEU A 408 12.97 20.69 -9.42
C LEU A 408 12.09 19.98 -10.45
N PRO A 409 11.18 20.69 -11.14
CA PRO A 409 10.50 20.16 -12.31
C PRO A 409 11.42 20.24 -13.53
N LEU A 410 11.82 19.12 -14.09
CA LEU A 410 12.70 19.04 -15.26
C LEU A 410 11.95 18.56 -16.49
N VAL A 411 12.21 19.20 -17.63
CA VAL A 411 11.73 18.78 -18.95
C VAL A 411 12.93 18.37 -19.79
N TYR A 412 12.92 17.12 -20.24
CA TYR A 412 13.80 16.68 -21.33
C TYR A 412 13.03 16.72 -22.65
N ASP A 413 13.61 17.36 -23.65
CA ASP A 413 13.10 17.46 -25.02
C ASP A 413 14.03 16.70 -25.97
N SER A 414 13.56 15.56 -26.49
CA SER A 414 14.37 14.69 -27.34
C SER A 414 14.59 15.24 -28.74
N GLN A 415 13.83 16.23 -29.20
CA GLN A 415 14.07 16.86 -30.50
C GLN A 415 15.32 17.75 -30.47
N ASN A 416 15.46 18.50 -29.37
CA ASN A 416 16.57 19.44 -29.20
C ASN A 416 17.70 18.88 -28.32
N ASN A 417 17.58 17.62 -27.90
CA ASN A 417 18.43 16.96 -26.90
C ASN A 417 18.74 17.88 -25.69
N SER A 418 17.71 18.54 -25.16
CA SER A 418 17.90 19.59 -24.14
C SER A 418 17.15 19.25 -22.86
N THR A 419 17.78 19.49 -21.71
CA THR A 419 17.18 19.33 -20.38
C THR A 419 17.11 20.69 -19.69
N GLN A 420 15.91 21.11 -19.30
CA GLN A 420 15.68 22.43 -18.70
C GLN A 420 14.64 22.38 -17.57
N LEU A 421 14.60 23.42 -16.73
CA LEU A 421 13.58 23.57 -15.70
C LEU A 421 12.22 23.92 -16.35
N ALA A 422 11.15 23.29 -15.86
CA ALA A 422 9.77 23.59 -16.22
C ALA A 422 9.24 24.81 -15.44
N ASP A 423 8.41 25.61 -16.12
CA ASP A 423 7.78 26.84 -15.63
C ASP A 423 8.72 27.93 -15.07
N LYS A 424 8.79 29.05 -15.79
CA LYS A 424 9.76 30.14 -15.54
C LYS A 424 9.10 31.40 -14.97
N ARG A 425 7.78 31.35 -14.71
CA ARG A 425 6.96 32.55 -14.54
C ARG A 425 7.06 33.20 -13.15
N ASP A 426 7.35 32.43 -12.10
CA ASP A 426 7.50 32.91 -10.71
C ASP A 426 8.65 32.18 -9.99
N ALA A 427 9.84 32.14 -10.60
CA ALA A 427 10.96 31.36 -10.10
C ALA A 427 11.55 32.00 -8.82
N GLN A 428 11.41 31.29 -7.70
CA GLN A 428 12.17 31.54 -6.46
C GLN A 428 13.68 31.69 -6.76
N PRO A 429 14.44 32.46 -5.96
CA PRO A 429 15.85 32.77 -6.27
C PRO A 429 16.73 31.52 -6.45
N HIS A 430 16.46 30.45 -5.70
CA HIS A 430 17.15 29.17 -5.87
C HIS A 430 16.79 28.48 -7.21
N LEU A 431 15.54 28.55 -7.68
CA LEU A 431 15.14 28.01 -8.99
C LEU A 431 15.75 28.81 -10.14
N LEU A 432 15.93 30.13 -9.97
CA LEU A 432 16.65 30.96 -10.95
C LEU A 432 18.12 30.53 -11.05
N ALA A 433 18.79 30.28 -9.91
CA ALA A 433 20.16 29.79 -9.89
C ALA A 433 20.29 28.42 -10.58
N VAL A 434 19.36 27.49 -10.33
CA VAL A 434 19.29 26.19 -11.02
C VAL A 434 19.10 26.39 -12.53
N ASN A 435 18.20 27.26 -12.95
CA ASN A 435 17.96 27.55 -14.37
C ASN A 435 19.20 28.13 -15.07
N LEU A 436 19.93 29.03 -14.41
CA LEU A 436 21.20 29.55 -14.92
C LEU A 436 22.28 28.47 -15.00
N HIS A 437 22.33 27.55 -14.03
CA HIS A 437 23.24 26.41 -14.07
C HIS A 437 22.93 25.46 -15.24
N LEU A 438 21.67 25.08 -15.42
CA LEU A 438 21.23 24.24 -16.54
C LEU A 438 21.46 24.89 -17.91
N LYS A 439 21.29 26.22 -18.02
CA LYS A 439 21.64 26.95 -19.26
C LYS A 439 23.12 26.85 -19.58
N ARG A 440 23.99 27.12 -18.60
CA ARG A 440 25.46 26.95 -18.78
C ARG A 440 25.78 25.52 -19.17
N PHE A 441 25.22 24.53 -18.48
CA PHE A 441 25.40 23.12 -18.84
C PHE A 441 25.03 22.87 -20.30
N SER A 442 23.88 23.40 -20.76
CA SER A 442 23.42 23.24 -22.14
C SER A 442 24.31 23.96 -23.17
N GLU A 443 24.97 25.06 -22.82
CA GLU A 443 25.89 25.79 -23.71
C GLU A 443 27.22 25.05 -23.89
N PHE A 444 27.76 24.46 -22.82
CA PHE A 444 29.05 23.75 -22.86
C PHE A 444 28.93 22.30 -23.34
N ASN A 445 27.74 21.68 -23.26
CA ASN A 445 27.53 20.27 -23.61
C ASN A 445 26.76 20.05 -24.93
N GLN A 446 26.72 21.05 -25.83
CA GLN A 446 26.01 20.94 -27.12
C GLN A 446 26.54 19.83 -28.04
N THR A 447 27.74 19.31 -27.78
CA THR A 447 28.43 18.29 -28.58
C THR A 447 28.09 16.85 -28.20
N HIS A 448 27.29 16.60 -27.16
CA HIS A 448 26.88 15.24 -26.82
C HIS A 448 25.84 14.69 -27.80
N SER A 449 26.20 13.62 -28.53
CA SER A 449 25.26 12.79 -29.29
C SER A 449 24.31 11.99 -28.39
N GLU A 450 24.64 11.88 -27.11
CA GLU A 450 23.90 11.13 -26.10
C GLU A 450 22.82 11.98 -25.40
N CYS A 451 21.83 11.32 -24.82
CA CYS A 451 20.74 11.96 -24.08
C CYS A 451 21.27 12.84 -22.93
N THR A 452 20.86 14.12 -22.89
CA THR A 452 21.30 15.07 -21.85
C THR A 452 20.61 14.93 -20.50
N LEU A 453 19.57 14.10 -20.37
CA LEU A 453 18.74 13.98 -19.16
C LEU A 453 19.57 13.64 -17.92
N TRP A 454 20.24 12.49 -17.91
CA TRP A 454 21.05 12.08 -16.77
C TRP A 454 22.30 12.96 -16.57
N PRO A 455 23.08 13.29 -17.63
CA PRO A 455 24.21 14.21 -17.50
C PRO A 455 23.88 15.54 -16.83
N ALA A 456 22.75 16.17 -17.20
CA ALA A 456 22.30 17.42 -16.58
C ALA A 456 21.95 17.26 -15.10
N VAL A 457 21.28 16.15 -14.74
CA VAL A 457 20.97 15.85 -13.33
C VAL A 457 22.27 15.58 -12.55
N ARG A 458 23.18 14.79 -13.09
CA ARG A 458 24.47 14.49 -12.46
C ARG A 458 25.28 15.77 -12.21
N ASP A 459 25.33 16.68 -13.19
CA ASP A 459 26.00 17.98 -13.06
C ASP A 459 25.40 18.81 -11.91
N LEU A 460 24.07 18.83 -11.78
CA LEU A 460 23.41 19.44 -10.61
C LEU A 460 23.85 18.78 -9.29
N LEU A 461 23.96 17.45 -9.25
CA LEU A 461 24.36 16.75 -8.02
C LEU A 461 25.80 17.07 -7.59
N THR A 462 26.71 17.22 -8.54
CA THR A 462 28.15 17.37 -8.27
C THR A 462 28.63 18.81 -8.22
N ASN A 463 28.05 19.69 -9.04
CA ASN A 463 28.62 21.02 -9.31
C ASN A 463 27.69 22.18 -8.93
N PHE A 464 26.42 21.93 -8.61
CA PHE A 464 25.51 23.01 -8.24
C PHE A 464 25.70 23.48 -6.80
N THR A 465 26.02 24.76 -6.64
CA THR A 465 26.10 25.46 -5.35
C THR A 465 25.07 26.59 -5.28
N LEU A 466 24.52 26.84 -4.09
CA LEU A 466 23.57 27.92 -3.90
C LEU A 466 24.30 29.28 -3.90
N PRO A 467 23.67 30.37 -4.37
CA PRO A 467 24.29 31.70 -4.43
C PRO A 467 24.84 32.22 -3.09
N GLN A 468 24.28 31.78 -1.95
CA GLN A 468 24.74 32.16 -0.61
C GLN A 468 26.04 31.47 -0.18
N GLU A 469 26.47 30.42 -0.89
CA GLU A 469 27.68 29.64 -0.60
C GLU A 469 28.80 29.84 -1.63
N ALA A 470 28.58 30.64 -2.67
CA ALA A 470 29.62 30.93 -3.65
C ALA A 470 30.75 31.73 -2.96
N PRO A 471 32.03 31.34 -3.10
CA PRO A 471 33.13 32.12 -2.56
C PRO A 471 33.05 33.55 -3.12
N PRO A 472 33.28 34.59 -2.29
CA PRO A 472 33.21 35.97 -2.74
C PRO A 472 34.17 36.13 -3.92
N ALA A 473 33.65 36.65 -5.04
CA ALA A 473 34.46 36.96 -6.20
C ALA A 473 35.63 37.83 -5.72
N THR A 474 36.86 37.36 -5.93
CA THR A 474 38.07 38.13 -5.63
C THR A 474 37.98 39.43 -6.42
N ALA A 475 37.69 40.53 -5.72
CA ALA A 475 37.63 41.84 -6.31
C ALA A 475 39.00 42.12 -6.95
N GLN A 476 39.02 42.26 -8.28
CA GLN A 476 40.20 42.79 -8.95
C GLN A 476 40.44 44.21 -8.41
N PRO A 477 41.68 44.55 -8.02
CA PRO A 477 41.97 45.88 -7.54
C PRO A 477 41.73 46.88 -8.68
N PRO A 478 41.15 48.06 -8.40
CA PRO A 478 40.92 49.08 -9.40
C PRO A 478 42.26 49.61 -9.96
N PRO A 479 42.25 50.13 -11.21
CA PRO A 479 43.45 50.55 -11.93
C PRO A 479 44.21 51.71 -11.29
#